data_AF-A0A354Z0G5-F1
#
_entry.id   AF-A0A354Z0G5-F1
#
_cell.length_a   1.000
_cell.length_b   1.000
_cell.length_c   1.000
_cell.angle_alpha   90.00
_cell.angle_beta   90.00
_cell.angle_gamma   90.00
#
_symmetry.space_group_name_H-M   'P 1'
#
loop_
_entity.id
_entity.type
_entity.pdbx_description
1 polymer ?
#
loop_
_entity_poly.entity_id
_entity_poly.type
_entity_poly.pdbx_seq_one_letter_code
_entity_poly.pdbx_strand_id
1 'polypeptide(L)'
;SPHVAGVAALFLATNPSASVTQVTDAIIAASTLNKVTSPGTGSPNRLLYSLFDGSSPPPPPPSNVLSNGVPVTGLAASTGGELRYTLSVPSGASNLNFSISGGTGDADLYVKFGTAPTTSSYDCRPFLNGNNETCSFASPQTGTYHVMVRAFSTFSGVSLVGSYSTSGGVQTYTNAADFTINDNSTVESPIAVSGRSGNASSSSKVDVRIIHTWIGDLKVDLVAPDGSIYTLHNRTGSSADNIIQQYTVNLSSELLNGTWKLRVNDNASGDTGFIDSWSLTF
;
A
#
# COMPACT_ATOMS: atom_id res chain seq x y z
N SER A 1 10.79 -20.51 -21.28
CA SER A 1 11.17 -20.28 -22.69
C SER A 1 10.02 -19.77 -23.58
N PRO A 2 8.78 -20.29 -23.57
CA PRO A 2 7.75 -19.84 -24.54
C PRO A 2 7.28 -18.39 -24.30
N HIS A 3 7.28 -17.95 -23.04
CA HIS A 3 6.89 -16.58 -22.69
C HIS A 3 7.85 -15.52 -23.27
N VAL A 4 9.17 -15.76 -23.21
CA VAL A 4 10.19 -14.86 -23.80
C VAL A 4 10.10 -14.83 -25.32
N ALA A 5 9.80 -15.97 -25.95
CA ALA A 5 9.60 -16.04 -27.39
C ALA A 5 8.38 -15.21 -27.85
N GLY A 6 7.28 -15.23 -27.09
CA GLY A 6 6.10 -14.40 -27.37
C GLY A 6 6.39 -12.90 -27.28
N VAL A 7 7.19 -12.47 -26.29
CA VAL A 7 7.60 -11.07 -26.14
C VAL A 7 8.58 -10.64 -27.23
N ALA A 8 9.50 -11.51 -27.64
CA ALA A 8 10.37 -11.27 -28.80
C ALA A 8 9.56 -11.11 -30.11
N ALA A 9 8.53 -11.93 -30.30
CA ALA A 9 7.63 -11.82 -31.44
C ALA A 9 6.84 -10.50 -31.41
N LEU A 10 6.39 -10.06 -30.24
CA LEU A 10 5.70 -8.78 -30.08
C LEU A 10 6.62 -7.58 -30.38
N PHE A 11 7.88 -7.61 -29.95
CA PHE A 11 8.86 -6.58 -30.30
C PHE A 11 9.16 -6.54 -31.81
N LEU A 12 9.28 -7.70 -32.45
CA LEU A 12 9.47 -7.82 -33.90
C LEU A 12 8.25 -7.38 -34.71
N ALA A 13 7.04 -7.48 -34.15
CA ALA A 13 5.83 -6.98 -34.80
C ALA A 13 5.86 -5.46 -35.04
N THR A 14 6.51 -4.71 -34.16
CA THR A 14 6.69 -3.25 -34.29
C THR A 14 8.07 -2.86 -34.82
N ASN A 15 9.05 -3.77 -34.78
CA ASN A 15 10.44 -3.56 -35.25
C ASN A 15 10.88 -4.67 -36.21
N PRO A 16 10.29 -4.80 -37.40
CA PRO A 16 10.43 -5.97 -38.27
C PRO A 16 11.85 -6.20 -38.81
N SER A 17 12.71 -5.17 -38.79
CA SER A 17 14.11 -5.25 -39.23
C SER A 17 15.11 -5.40 -38.07
N ALA A 18 14.65 -5.56 -36.82
CA ALA A 18 15.55 -5.68 -35.68
C ALA A 18 16.38 -6.96 -35.75
N SER A 19 17.69 -6.83 -35.55
CA SER A 19 18.61 -7.97 -35.43
C SER A 19 18.38 -8.74 -34.13
N VAL A 20 18.85 -9.98 -34.06
CA VAL A 20 18.75 -10.83 -32.86
C VAL A 20 19.34 -10.15 -31.63
N THR A 21 20.45 -9.43 -31.77
CA THR A 21 21.07 -8.66 -30.69
C THR A 21 20.17 -7.53 -30.22
N GLN A 22 19.59 -6.75 -31.13
CA GLN A 22 18.68 -5.65 -30.78
C GLN A 22 17.42 -6.14 -30.07
N VAL A 23 16.86 -7.28 -30.50
CA VAL A 23 15.73 -7.93 -29.82
C VAL A 23 16.12 -8.37 -28.41
N THR A 24 17.31 -8.97 -28.27
CA THR A 24 17.81 -9.47 -26.98
C THR A 24 18.06 -8.33 -26.00
N ASP A 25 18.72 -7.26 -26.45
CA ASP A 25 19.03 -6.09 -25.62
C ASP A 25 17.76 -5.36 -25.20
N ALA A 26 16.78 -5.21 -26.10
CA ALA A 26 15.50 -4.58 -25.80
C ALA A 26 14.72 -5.36 -24.71
N ILE A 27 14.70 -6.68 -24.81
CA ILE A 27 14.03 -7.56 -23.84
C ILE A 27 14.72 -7.47 -22.46
N ILE A 28 16.05 -7.48 -22.43
CA ILE A 28 16.81 -7.39 -21.17
C ILE A 28 16.64 -6.01 -20.54
N ALA A 29 16.71 -4.94 -21.34
CA ALA A 29 16.55 -3.57 -20.88
C ALA A 29 15.14 -3.27 -20.36
N ALA A 30 14.10 -3.87 -20.96
CA ALA A 30 12.73 -3.72 -20.52
C ALA A 30 12.39 -4.53 -19.25
N SER A 31 13.28 -5.41 -18.77
CA SER A 31 12.97 -6.24 -17.60
C SER A 31 13.05 -5.47 -16.27
N THR A 32 12.12 -5.75 -15.35
CA THR A 32 12.18 -5.27 -13.98
C THR A 32 13.17 -6.11 -13.17
N LEU A 33 14.18 -5.46 -12.59
CA LEU A 33 15.23 -6.11 -11.83
C LEU A 33 14.79 -6.46 -10.39
N ASN A 34 15.36 -7.54 -9.85
CA ASN A 34 15.46 -7.79 -8.41
C ASN A 34 14.13 -7.90 -7.64
N LYS A 35 13.06 -8.37 -8.30
CA LYS A 35 11.75 -8.59 -7.66
C LYS A 35 11.54 -10.02 -7.17
N VAL A 36 12.32 -10.98 -7.66
CA VAL A 36 12.23 -12.37 -7.19
C VAL A 36 13.12 -12.52 -5.96
N THR A 37 12.53 -12.90 -4.82
CA THR A 37 13.24 -13.01 -3.53
C THR A 37 14.10 -14.27 -3.39
N SER A 38 13.92 -15.26 -4.26
CA SER A 38 14.72 -16.50 -4.29
C SER A 38 14.78 -17.08 -5.70
N PRO A 39 15.51 -16.43 -6.63
CA PRO A 39 15.54 -16.85 -8.04
C PRO A 39 16.22 -18.22 -8.27
N GLY A 40 16.97 -18.72 -7.29
CA GLY A 40 17.80 -19.92 -7.42
C GLY A 40 19.12 -19.64 -8.14
N THR A 41 20.06 -20.58 -8.04
CA THR A 41 21.40 -20.44 -8.62
C THR A 41 21.34 -20.51 -10.15
N GLY A 42 21.91 -19.50 -10.82
CA GLY A 42 21.97 -19.45 -12.29
C GLY A 42 20.78 -18.78 -12.97
N SER A 43 19.71 -18.45 -12.23
CA SER A 43 18.56 -17.71 -12.77
C SER A 43 18.79 -16.19 -12.68
N PRO A 44 18.66 -15.45 -13.80
CA PRO A 44 18.63 -13.99 -13.75
C PRO A 44 17.42 -13.49 -12.94
N ASN A 45 17.64 -12.63 -11.93
CA ASN A 45 16.56 -12.01 -11.17
C ASN A 45 15.90 -10.85 -11.95
N ARG A 46 15.17 -11.22 -13.00
CA ARG A 46 14.57 -10.30 -13.97
C ARG A 46 13.13 -10.73 -14.25
N LEU A 47 12.19 -9.81 -14.07
CA LEU A 47 10.81 -9.98 -14.51
C LEU A 47 10.66 -9.36 -15.89
N LEU A 48 10.21 -10.17 -16.84
CA LEU A 48 9.99 -9.74 -18.22
C LEU A 48 8.83 -8.74 -18.29
N TYR A 49 9.02 -7.64 -19.03
CA TYR A 49 7.97 -6.66 -19.35
C TYR A 49 7.67 -6.73 -20.83
N SER A 50 6.39 -6.79 -21.22
CA SER A 50 5.97 -7.11 -22.59
C SER A 50 5.51 -5.89 -23.42
N LEU A 51 5.39 -4.70 -22.82
CA LEU A 51 4.99 -3.49 -23.52
C LEU A 51 6.23 -2.73 -24.02
N PHE A 52 6.35 -2.58 -25.33
CA PHE A 52 7.46 -1.89 -26.01
C PHE A 52 6.95 -0.66 -26.76
N ASP A 53 6.41 0.31 -26.03
CA ASP A 53 5.86 1.57 -26.57
C ASP A 53 6.90 2.70 -26.67
N GLY A 54 8.19 2.39 -26.53
CA GLY A 54 9.26 3.38 -26.48
C GLY A 54 9.40 4.08 -25.12
N SER A 55 8.53 3.79 -24.16
CA SER A 55 8.81 4.06 -22.75
C SER A 55 9.68 2.92 -22.21
N SER A 56 10.84 3.24 -21.63
CA SER A 56 11.45 2.31 -20.68
C SER A 56 10.39 2.04 -19.60
N PRO A 57 10.27 0.81 -19.06
CA PRO A 57 9.48 0.61 -17.84
C PRO A 57 9.93 1.71 -16.89
N PRO A 58 9.00 2.46 -16.28
CA PRO A 58 9.40 3.58 -15.43
C PRO A 58 10.47 3.02 -14.48
N PRO A 59 11.68 3.62 -14.39
CA PRO A 59 12.56 3.29 -13.28
C PRO A 59 11.66 3.30 -12.05
N PRO A 60 11.81 2.34 -11.09
CA PRO A 60 11.08 2.46 -9.84
C PRO A 60 11.27 3.92 -9.46
N PRO A 61 10.18 4.70 -9.28
CA PRO A 61 10.36 6.11 -8.97
C PRO A 61 11.43 6.14 -7.87
N PRO A 62 12.36 7.12 -7.84
CA PRO A 62 12.88 7.54 -6.56
C PRO A 62 11.67 8.12 -5.82
N SER A 63 10.72 7.24 -5.49
CA SER A 63 9.73 7.44 -4.51
C SER A 63 10.61 7.46 -3.29
N ASN A 64 10.95 8.67 -2.91
CA ASN A 64 11.34 8.98 -1.57
C ASN A 64 10.41 8.27 -0.57
N VAL A 65 9.18 7.88 -0.93
CA VAL A 65 8.35 6.97 -0.11
C VAL A 65 8.89 5.53 -0.05
N LEU A 66 9.31 5.12 1.15
CA LEU A 66 9.66 3.77 1.55
C LEU A 66 8.42 2.89 1.70
N SER A 67 8.59 1.59 1.47
CA SER A 67 7.60 0.56 1.84
C SER A 67 8.06 -0.16 3.12
N ASN A 68 7.13 -0.48 4.00
CA ASN A 68 7.42 -1.14 5.27
C ASN A 68 8.22 -2.44 5.07
N GLY A 69 9.41 -2.52 5.66
CA GLY A 69 10.29 -3.69 5.63
C GLY A 69 11.03 -3.94 4.31
N VAL A 70 10.83 -3.09 3.30
CA VAL A 70 11.48 -3.25 1.98
C VAL A 70 12.74 -2.39 1.90
N PRO A 71 13.92 -2.96 1.65
CA PRO A 71 15.14 -2.20 1.50
C PRO A 71 15.18 -1.41 0.18
N VAL A 72 15.62 -0.16 0.25
CA VAL A 72 16.12 0.61 -0.89
C VAL A 72 17.63 0.45 -0.93
N THR A 73 18.15 -0.21 -1.95
CA THR A 73 19.57 -0.59 -2.06
C THR A 73 20.32 0.27 -3.06
N GLY A 74 21.65 0.28 -3.00
CA GLY A 74 22.49 0.94 -4.00
C GLY A 74 22.54 2.46 -3.85
N LEU A 75 22.26 2.97 -2.65
CA LEU A 75 22.32 4.38 -2.34
C LEU A 75 23.77 4.88 -2.46
N ALA A 76 23.93 6.06 -3.03
CA ALA A 76 25.20 6.73 -3.17
C ALA A 76 25.01 8.25 -3.13
N ALA A 77 25.98 8.96 -2.54
CA ALA A 77 26.05 10.41 -2.60
C ALA A 77 27.49 10.88 -2.39
N SER A 78 27.86 11.99 -3.04
CA SER A 78 29.12 12.70 -2.77
C SER A 78 29.07 13.41 -1.43
N THR A 79 30.23 13.69 -0.82
CA THR A 79 30.36 14.44 0.44
C THR A 79 29.45 15.67 0.48
N GLY A 80 28.63 15.79 1.54
CA GLY A 80 27.64 16.84 1.73
C GLY A 80 26.30 16.61 1.02
N GLY A 81 26.19 15.60 0.15
CA GLY A 81 24.96 15.22 -0.53
C GLY A 81 23.94 14.58 0.41
N GLU A 82 22.65 14.78 0.12
CA GLU A 82 21.54 14.33 0.95
C GLU A 82 20.50 13.60 0.08
N LEU A 83 20.18 12.36 0.47
CA LEU A 83 19.06 11.60 -0.07
C LEU A 83 17.90 11.69 0.92
N ARG A 84 16.68 11.89 0.41
CA ARG A 84 15.50 12.07 1.27
C ARG A 84 14.45 11.00 0.98
N TYR A 85 13.89 10.47 2.06
CA TYR A 85 12.86 9.44 2.05
C TYR A 85 11.73 9.78 3.04
N THR A 86 10.59 9.13 2.88
CA THR A 86 9.42 9.22 3.76
C THR A 86 8.88 7.81 4.02
N LEU A 87 8.28 7.58 5.17
CA LEU A 87 7.53 6.37 5.47
C LEU A 87 6.24 6.76 6.18
N SER A 88 5.11 6.36 5.63
CA SER A 88 3.82 6.51 6.30
C SER A 88 3.66 5.40 7.34
N VAL A 89 3.47 5.80 8.59
CA VAL A 89 3.28 4.93 9.73
C VAL A 89 1.80 5.00 10.16
N PRO A 90 1.07 3.87 10.12
CA PRO A 90 -0.35 3.82 10.44
C PRO A 90 -0.60 3.94 11.96
N SER A 91 -1.86 4.10 12.33
CA SER A 91 -2.30 3.92 13.72
C SER A 91 -2.10 2.49 14.18
N GLY A 92 -1.65 2.32 15.43
CA GLY A 92 -1.41 1.00 16.02
C GLY A 92 -0.12 0.32 15.55
N ALA A 93 0.75 1.02 14.82
CA ALA A 93 2.11 0.57 14.59
C ALA A 93 2.94 0.59 15.88
N SER A 94 3.84 -0.37 16.01
CA SER A 94 4.84 -0.46 17.08
C SER A 94 6.21 -0.81 16.50
N ASN A 95 7.27 -0.65 17.29
CA ASN A 95 8.63 -1.06 16.91
C ASN A 95 9.07 -0.46 15.56
N LEU A 96 8.80 0.83 15.32
CA LEU A 96 9.28 1.51 14.13
C LEU A 96 10.81 1.58 14.18
N ASN A 97 11.45 1.27 13.06
CA ASN A 97 12.87 1.18 12.93
C ASN A 97 13.30 1.67 11.55
N PHE A 98 14.27 2.57 11.50
CA PHE A 98 15.00 2.92 10.29
C PHE A 98 16.45 2.48 10.45
N SER A 99 16.98 1.79 9.46
CA SER A 99 18.36 1.32 9.48
C SER A 99 19.02 1.52 8.13
N ILE A 100 20.28 1.97 8.16
CA ILE A 100 21.18 1.92 7.02
C ILE A 100 22.25 0.87 7.26
N SER A 101 22.69 0.21 6.19
CA SER A 101 23.75 -0.80 6.26
C SER A 101 24.46 -1.02 4.91
N GLY A 102 25.63 -1.65 4.97
CA GLY A 102 26.41 -2.06 3.80
C GLY A 102 27.16 -0.92 3.11
N GLY A 103 27.63 -1.18 1.89
CA GLY A 103 28.35 -0.18 1.08
C GLY A 103 29.74 0.22 1.62
N THR A 104 30.26 1.31 1.08
CA THR A 104 31.52 1.95 1.45
C THR A 104 31.30 3.43 1.79
N GLY A 105 32.26 4.09 2.44
CA GLY A 105 32.15 5.51 2.79
C GLY A 105 31.49 5.72 4.16
N ASP A 106 30.88 6.90 4.35
CA ASP A 106 30.29 7.31 5.62
C ASP A 106 28.96 8.05 5.40
N ALA A 107 27.87 7.30 5.56
CA ALA A 107 26.49 7.78 5.47
C ALA A 107 25.90 7.96 6.88
N ASP A 108 25.42 9.17 7.16
CA ASP A 108 24.69 9.52 8.37
C ASP A 108 23.16 9.40 8.16
N LEU A 109 22.44 8.91 9.16
CA LEU A 109 21.00 8.77 9.22
C LEU A 109 20.37 9.84 10.12
N TYR A 110 19.38 10.54 9.58
CA TYR A 110 18.55 11.49 10.31
C TYR A 110 17.07 11.14 10.10
N VAL A 111 16.29 11.12 11.18
CA VAL A 111 14.85 10.84 11.11
C VAL A 111 14.06 11.90 11.88
N LYS A 112 12.93 12.33 11.33
CA LYS A 112 12.00 13.27 11.98
C LYS A 112 10.55 12.99 11.61
N PHE A 113 9.63 13.09 12.57
CA PHE A 113 8.20 12.98 12.36
C PHE A 113 7.59 14.30 11.87
N GLY A 114 6.66 14.21 10.89
CA GLY A 114 5.84 15.31 10.41
C GLY A 114 6.51 16.31 9.47
N THR A 115 7.82 16.54 9.61
CA THR A 115 8.61 17.43 8.74
C THR A 115 9.98 16.84 8.39
N ALA A 116 10.61 17.37 7.33
CA ALA A 116 11.93 16.93 6.93
C ALA A 116 13.00 17.29 7.99
N PRO A 117 13.90 16.35 8.36
CA PRO A 117 15.01 16.67 9.25
C PRO A 117 16.02 17.60 8.58
N THR A 118 16.78 18.32 9.40
CA THR A 118 17.99 19.07 9.03
C THR A 118 19.17 18.59 9.88
N THR A 119 20.37 19.08 9.60
CA THR A 119 21.56 18.74 10.41
C THR A 119 21.49 19.27 11.85
N SER A 120 20.58 20.19 12.16
CA SER A 120 20.35 20.76 13.50
C SER A 120 18.97 20.47 14.09
N SER A 121 18.06 19.85 13.33
CA SER A 121 16.71 19.50 13.79
C SER A 121 16.33 18.10 13.32
N TYR A 122 16.28 17.17 14.26
CA TYR A 122 15.97 15.76 14.05
C TYR A 122 15.38 15.17 15.32
N ASP A 123 14.63 14.07 15.19
CA ASP A 123 14.14 13.32 16.34
C ASP A 123 15.08 12.16 16.68
N CYS A 124 15.84 11.67 15.68
CA CYS A 124 16.89 10.69 15.88
C CYS A 124 18.06 10.89 14.90
N ARG A 125 19.27 10.78 15.44
CA ARG A 125 20.56 10.68 14.75
C ARG A 125 21.51 9.82 15.61
N PRO A 126 22.02 8.66 15.14
CA PRO A 126 22.77 7.73 16.01
C PRO A 126 24.21 8.12 16.37
N PHE A 127 24.85 9.04 15.61
CA PHE A 127 26.25 9.47 15.82
C PHE A 127 27.28 8.33 15.73
N LEU A 128 27.05 7.36 14.85
CA LEU A 128 27.99 6.26 14.66
C LEU A 128 28.90 6.56 13.46
N ASN A 129 30.11 6.00 13.48
CA ASN A 129 31.00 6.10 12.33
C ASN A 129 30.64 4.99 11.32
N GLY A 130 30.56 5.36 10.04
CA GLY A 130 30.31 4.42 8.95
C GLY A 130 28.82 4.16 8.71
N ASN A 131 28.54 3.20 7.82
CA ASN A 131 27.21 3.06 7.22
C ASN A 131 26.19 2.25 8.03
N ASN A 132 26.52 1.80 9.24
CA ASN A 132 25.63 0.98 10.07
C ASN A 132 25.01 1.84 11.16
N GLU A 133 23.92 2.51 10.82
CA GLU A 133 23.18 3.38 11.73
C GLU A 133 21.73 2.95 11.88
N THR A 134 21.13 3.17 13.05
CA THR A 134 19.75 2.76 13.35
C THR A 134 19.03 3.76 14.24
N CYS A 135 17.79 4.08 13.86
CA CYS A 135 16.85 4.91 14.62
C CYS A 135 15.58 4.13 14.90
N SER A 136 15.30 3.87 16.18
CA SER A 136 14.15 3.09 16.62
C SER A 136 13.18 3.90 17.50
N PHE A 137 11.89 3.69 17.29
CA PHE A 137 10.79 4.32 18.03
C PHE A 137 9.83 3.21 18.48
N ALA A 138 9.84 2.86 19.77
CA ALA A 138 9.02 1.78 20.31
C ALA A 138 7.51 2.07 20.15
N SER A 139 7.11 3.32 20.39
CA SER A 139 5.75 3.83 20.27
C SER A 139 5.70 4.96 19.23
N PRO A 140 5.67 4.64 17.92
CA PRO A 140 5.67 5.65 16.87
C PRO A 140 4.34 6.39 16.80
N GLN A 141 4.39 7.66 16.37
CA GLN A 141 3.20 8.44 16.08
C GLN A 141 2.62 8.06 14.72
N THR A 142 1.30 8.12 14.58
CA THR A 142 0.64 7.95 13.29
C THR A 142 0.92 9.13 12.39
N GLY A 143 1.35 8.88 11.16
CA GLY A 143 1.65 9.91 10.18
C GLY A 143 2.95 9.65 9.44
N THR A 144 3.51 10.69 8.83
CA THR A 144 4.69 10.57 7.96
C THR A 144 5.97 10.82 8.74
N TYR A 145 6.88 9.86 8.68
CA TYR A 145 8.27 10.05 9.09
C TYR A 145 9.11 10.42 7.88
N HIS A 146 9.96 11.42 8.02
CA HIS A 146 10.93 11.85 7.03
C HIS A 146 12.32 11.35 7.43
N VAL A 147 13.03 10.82 6.46
CA VAL A 147 14.36 10.24 6.61
C VAL A 147 15.31 10.99 5.68
N MET A 148 16.48 11.38 6.18
CA MET A 148 17.56 11.94 5.40
C MET A 148 18.81 11.08 5.60
N VAL A 149 19.36 10.58 4.49
CA VAL A 149 20.67 9.90 4.45
C VAL A 149 21.67 10.89 3.88
N ARG A 150 22.64 11.31 4.69
CA ARG A 150 23.60 12.37 4.35
C ARG A 150 25.01 11.79 4.24
N ALA A 151 25.73 12.18 3.19
CA ALA A 151 27.12 11.78 3.02
C ALA A 151 28.04 12.65 3.90
N PHE A 152 28.47 12.15 5.06
CA PHE A 152 29.56 12.78 5.81
C PHE A 152 30.85 12.68 5.01
N SER A 153 31.09 11.52 4.41
CA SER A 153 32.03 11.32 3.30
C SER A 153 31.31 10.63 2.14
N THR A 154 31.90 10.68 0.94
CA THR A 154 31.30 10.05 -0.25
C THR A 154 31.05 8.56 0.01
N PHE A 155 29.80 8.12 -0.14
CA PHE A 155 29.39 6.74 0.07
C PHE A 155 28.77 6.13 -1.18
N SER A 156 28.78 4.81 -1.26
CA SER A 156 28.16 4.04 -2.35
C SER A 156 27.75 2.65 -1.89
N GLY A 157 26.67 2.11 -2.46
CA GLY A 157 26.18 0.76 -2.18
C GLY A 157 25.45 0.61 -0.85
N VAL A 158 25.08 1.71 -0.18
CA VAL A 158 24.35 1.68 1.09
C VAL A 158 22.91 1.23 0.86
N SER A 159 22.32 0.53 1.82
CA SER A 159 20.90 0.14 1.82
C SER A 159 20.17 0.80 2.98
N LEU A 160 18.99 1.36 2.73
CA LEU A 160 18.09 1.93 3.73
C LEU A 160 16.84 1.06 3.86
N VAL A 161 16.45 0.71 5.08
CA VAL A 161 15.19 0.01 5.39
C VAL A 161 14.44 0.78 6.45
N GLY A 162 13.16 1.07 6.20
CA GLY A 162 12.20 1.52 7.20
C GLY A 162 11.20 0.41 7.47
N SER A 163 11.03 0.02 8.73
CA SER A 163 10.14 -1.07 9.13
C SER A 163 9.38 -0.76 10.41
N TYR A 164 8.14 -1.22 10.53
CA TYR A 164 7.36 -1.21 11.77
C TYR A 164 6.54 -2.50 11.88
N SER A 165 6.26 -2.89 13.11
CA SER A 165 5.30 -3.95 13.42
C SER A 165 3.89 -3.38 13.38
N THR A 166 3.01 -4.05 12.65
CA THR A 166 1.58 -3.79 12.68
C THR A 166 1.00 -4.92 13.49
N SER A 167 0.46 -4.66 14.68
CA SER A 167 -0.24 -5.71 15.41
C SER A 167 -1.34 -6.27 14.49
N GLY A 168 -1.22 -7.54 14.08
CA GLY A 168 -2.29 -8.31 13.44
C GLY A 168 -3.46 -8.60 14.40
N GLY A 169 -3.52 -7.89 15.54
CA GLY A 169 -4.64 -7.95 16.45
C GLY A 169 -5.91 -7.32 15.89
N VAL A 170 -6.99 -7.55 16.61
CA VAL A 170 -8.32 -7.04 16.26
C VAL A 170 -8.30 -5.52 16.23
N GLN A 171 -8.74 -4.93 15.12
CA GLN A 171 -8.86 -3.48 14.97
C GLN A 171 -10.18 -3.14 14.31
N THR A 172 -10.79 -2.05 14.77
CA THR A 172 -12.06 -1.52 14.25
C THR A 172 -11.81 -0.18 13.55
N TYR A 173 -12.30 -0.07 12.33
CA TYR A 173 -12.29 1.15 11.52
C TYR A 173 -13.73 1.64 11.37
N THR A 174 -13.97 2.94 11.44
CA THR A 174 -15.33 3.51 11.44
C THR A 174 -15.42 4.68 10.48
N ASN A 175 -16.53 4.75 9.75
CA ASN A 175 -16.99 5.99 9.11
C ASN A 175 -18.32 6.39 9.76
N ALA A 176 -18.34 7.57 10.37
CA ALA A 176 -19.49 8.12 11.08
C ALA A 176 -20.06 9.38 10.40
N ALA A 177 -19.71 9.61 9.13
CA ALA A 177 -20.30 10.66 8.33
C ALA A 177 -21.60 10.15 7.67
N ASP A 178 -22.58 11.04 7.55
CA ASP A 178 -23.85 10.72 6.90
C ASP A 178 -23.69 10.61 5.38
N PHE A 179 -24.27 9.57 4.79
CA PHE A 179 -24.36 9.40 3.34
C PHE A 179 -25.82 9.23 2.93
N THR A 180 -26.37 10.21 2.23
CA THR A 180 -27.77 10.23 1.79
C THR A 180 -28.08 9.06 0.85
N ILE A 181 -29.17 8.36 1.15
CA ILE A 181 -29.76 7.32 0.33
C ILE A 181 -30.99 7.95 -0.35
N ASN A 182 -30.95 8.07 -1.68
CA ASN A 182 -32.09 8.52 -2.47
C ASN A 182 -32.75 7.32 -3.16
N ASP A 183 -34.05 7.44 -3.44
CA ASP A 183 -34.84 6.49 -4.23
C ASP A 183 -34.12 6.06 -5.51
N ASN A 184 -34.15 4.75 -5.79
CA ASN A 184 -33.62 4.16 -7.03
C ASN A 184 -32.16 4.55 -7.34
N SER A 185 -31.38 4.84 -6.31
CA SER A 185 -29.99 5.29 -6.44
C SER A 185 -29.03 4.44 -5.61
N THR A 186 -27.75 4.57 -5.91
CA THR A 186 -26.67 3.92 -5.16
C THR A 186 -25.84 4.96 -4.45
N VAL A 187 -25.54 4.71 -3.18
CA VAL A 187 -24.59 5.50 -2.40
C VAL A 187 -23.50 4.59 -1.84
N GLU A 188 -22.28 5.12 -1.73
CA GLU A 188 -21.13 4.41 -1.17
C GLU A 188 -20.46 5.24 -0.07
N SER A 189 -20.33 4.64 1.12
CA SER A 189 -19.57 5.19 2.23
C SER A 189 -18.20 4.48 2.33
N PRO A 190 -17.06 5.18 2.20
CA PRO A 190 -15.74 4.54 2.20
C PRO A 190 -15.11 4.47 3.61
N ILE A 191 -14.33 3.41 3.86
CA ILE A 191 -13.36 3.30 4.95
C ILE A 191 -11.99 2.98 4.34
N ALA A 192 -10.99 3.80 4.61
CA ALA A 192 -9.61 3.54 4.19
C ALA A 192 -8.86 2.76 5.28
N VAL A 193 -8.38 1.57 4.93
CA VAL A 193 -7.55 0.72 5.79
C VAL A 193 -6.13 0.74 5.24
N SER A 194 -5.15 1.05 6.08
CA SER A 194 -3.76 1.10 5.66
C SER A 194 -2.82 0.61 6.74
N GLY A 195 -1.62 0.22 6.34
CA GLY A 195 -0.56 -0.21 7.25
C GLY A 195 -0.94 -1.43 8.09
N ARG A 196 -1.69 -2.36 7.49
CA ARG A 196 -1.89 -3.73 7.96
C ARG A 196 -1.06 -4.68 7.08
N SER A 197 -0.90 -5.93 7.50
CA SER A 197 -0.25 -6.97 6.68
C SER A 197 -1.10 -8.24 6.66
N GLY A 198 -1.10 -8.95 5.54
CA GLY A 198 -1.88 -10.16 5.35
C GLY A 198 -3.36 -9.90 5.00
N ASN A 199 -4.15 -10.96 5.18
CA ASN A 199 -5.55 -11.01 4.82
C ASN A 199 -6.46 -10.71 6.02
N ALA A 200 -7.69 -10.31 5.74
CA ALA A 200 -8.73 -10.14 6.75
C ALA A 200 -9.12 -11.48 7.39
N SER A 201 -9.87 -11.43 8.50
CA SER A 201 -10.28 -12.63 9.21
C SER A 201 -11.49 -13.29 8.54
N SER A 202 -11.64 -14.60 8.72
CA SER A 202 -12.88 -15.31 8.35
C SER A 202 -14.07 -14.98 9.26
N SER A 203 -13.82 -14.25 10.36
CA SER A 203 -14.83 -13.83 11.34
C SER A 203 -14.90 -12.30 11.50
N SER A 204 -14.52 -11.55 10.48
CA SER A 204 -14.60 -10.08 10.50
C SER A 204 -16.03 -9.59 10.73
N LYS A 205 -16.16 -8.45 11.40
CA LYS A 205 -17.46 -7.87 11.78
C LYS A 205 -17.74 -6.59 11.04
N VAL A 206 -18.97 -6.44 10.56
CA VAL A 206 -19.45 -5.20 9.94
C VAL A 206 -20.63 -4.71 10.76
N ASP A 207 -20.43 -3.64 11.52
CA ASP A 207 -21.51 -2.97 12.25
C ASP A 207 -22.12 -1.90 11.35
N VAL A 208 -23.41 -2.02 11.03
CA VAL A 208 -24.11 -1.12 10.11
C VAL A 208 -25.21 -0.38 10.87
N ARG A 209 -25.25 0.95 10.68
CA ARG A 209 -26.29 1.83 11.16
C ARG A 209 -26.81 2.69 10.02
N ILE A 210 -28.00 2.35 9.53
CA ILE A 210 -28.72 3.06 8.47
C ILE A 210 -30.06 3.53 9.06
N ILE A 211 -30.38 4.80 8.85
CA ILE A 211 -31.67 5.37 9.18
C ILE A 211 -32.51 5.41 7.91
N HIS A 212 -33.63 4.69 7.89
CA HIS A 212 -34.53 4.56 6.74
C HIS A 212 -35.92 4.12 7.21
N THR A 213 -36.98 4.67 6.61
CA THR A 213 -38.38 4.36 6.96
C THR A 213 -38.90 3.05 6.35
N TRP A 214 -38.13 2.43 5.44
CA TRP A 214 -38.50 1.16 4.84
C TRP A 214 -37.26 0.35 4.43
N ILE A 215 -36.82 -0.58 5.28
CA ILE A 215 -35.58 -1.34 5.01
C ILE A 215 -35.76 -2.46 4.00
N GLY A 216 -37.00 -2.89 3.75
CA GLY A 216 -37.35 -3.86 2.72
C GLY A 216 -36.98 -3.44 1.31
N ASP A 217 -36.62 -2.17 1.10
CA ASP A 217 -36.21 -1.66 -0.20
C ASP A 217 -34.70 -1.68 -0.44
N LEU A 218 -33.95 -1.79 0.65
CA LEU A 218 -32.52 -1.63 0.65
C LEU A 218 -31.80 -2.94 0.30
N LYS A 219 -30.83 -2.84 -0.61
CA LYS A 219 -29.75 -3.80 -0.73
C LYS A 219 -28.48 -3.16 -0.17
N VAL A 220 -27.82 -3.85 0.76
CA VAL A 220 -26.59 -3.40 1.42
C VAL A 220 -25.50 -4.41 1.16
N ASP A 221 -24.43 -3.95 0.52
CA ASP A 221 -23.27 -4.73 0.14
C ASP A 221 -22.01 -4.14 0.80
N LEU A 222 -21.15 -4.98 1.37
CA LEU A 222 -19.77 -4.62 1.64
C LEU A 222 -18.95 -4.87 0.36
N VAL A 223 -18.22 -3.85 -0.10
CA VAL A 223 -17.33 -3.93 -1.26
C VAL A 223 -15.88 -3.91 -0.75
N ALA A 224 -15.14 -4.96 -1.06
CA ALA A 224 -13.72 -5.08 -0.74
C ALA A 224 -12.84 -4.23 -1.68
N PRO A 225 -11.57 -3.95 -1.32
CA PRO A 225 -10.67 -3.14 -2.13
C PRO A 225 -10.40 -3.67 -3.54
N ASP A 226 -10.52 -4.99 -3.74
CA ASP A 226 -10.37 -5.67 -5.02
C ASP A 226 -11.65 -5.62 -5.89
N GLY A 227 -12.76 -5.12 -5.33
CA GLY A 227 -14.08 -5.07 -5.95
C GLY A 227 -15.00 -6.25 -5.62
N SER A 228 -14.56 -7.23 -4.83
CA SER A 228 -15.38 -8.34 -4.36
C SER A 228 -16.57 -7.83 -3.52
N ILE A 229 -17.72 -8.48 -3.66
CA ILE A 229 -19.00 -8.04 -3.08
C ILE A 229 -19.51 -9.07 -2.08
N TYR A 230 -19.84 -8.60 -0.87
CA TYR A 230 -20.43 -9.39 0.20
C TYR A 230 -21.78 -8.79 0.60
N THR A 231 -22.87 -9.44 0.22
CA THR A 231 -24.22 -8.95 0.54
C THR A 231 -24.55 -9.16 2.02
N LEU A 232 -24.83 -8.06 2.71
CA LEU A 232 -25.18 -8.02 4.14
C LEU A 232 -26.70 -8.01 4.33
N HIS A 233 -27.40 -7.26 3.49
CA HIS A 233 -28.86 -7.14 3.50
C HIS A 233 -29.39 -7.12 2.07
N ASN A 234 -30.51 -7.80 1.82
CA ASN A 234 -31.11 -7.83 0.50
C ASN A 234 -32.64 -7.83 0.58
N ARG A 235 -33.22 -6.63 0.66
CA ARG A 235 -34.67 -6.41 0.59
C ARG A 235 -35.49 -7.25 1.57
N THR A 236 -34.91 -7.52 2.74
CA THR A 236 -35.56 -8.20 3.86
C THR A 236 -36.11 -7.18 4.87
N GLY A 237 -36.91 -7.61 5.84
CA GLY A 237 -37.42 -6.73 6.90
C GLY A 237 -38.72 -5.98 6.56
N SER A 238 -39.20 -6.01 5.31
CA SER A 238 -40.47 -5.40 4.90
C SER A 238 -40.54 -3.92 5.31
N SER A 239 -41.64 -3.48 5.95
CA SER A 239 -41.88 -2.09 6.36
C SER A 239 -41.23 -1.73 7.70
N ALA A 240 -40.18 -2.46 8.11
CA ALA A 240 -39.44 -2.12 9.31
C ALA A 240 -38.55 -0.90 9.06
N ASP A 241 -38.38 -0.10 10.10
CA ASP A 241 -37.47 1.05 10.08
C ASP A 241 -36.06 0.63 10.47
N ASN A 242 -35.07 1.26 9.83
CA ASN A 242 -33.65 1.28 10.16
C ASN A 242 -32.92 -0.08 10.14
N ILE A 243 -31.65 -0.06 9.74
CA ILE A 243 -30.76 -1.21 9.89
C ILE A 243 -29.76 -0.86 10.98
N ILE A 244 -29.88 -1.48 12.15
CA ILE A 244 -28.92 -1.37 13.25
C ILE A 244 -28.47 -2.79 13.58
N GLN A 245 -27.48 -3.28 12.84
CA GLN A 245 -27.12 -4.70 12.85
C GLN A 245 -25.62 -4.93 12.66
N GLN A 246 -25.09 -5.91 13.39
CA GLN A 246 -23.75 -6.46 13.17
C GLN A 246 -23.82 -7.69 12.29
N TYR A 247 -23.00 -7.72 11.25
CA TYR A 247 -22.81 -8.86 10.36
C TYR A 247 -21.46 -9.51 10.62
N THR A 248 -21.38 -10.84 10.45
CA THR A 248 -20.11 -11.56 10.44
C THR A 248 -19.83 -12.01 9.02
N VAL A 249 -18.69 -11.61 8.46
CA VAL A 249 -18.35 -11.86 7.06
C VAL A 249 -17.01 -12.57 7.00
N ASN A 250 -16.93 -13.60 6.16
CA ASN A 250 -15.66 -14.25 5.86
C ASN A 250 -14.91 -13.45 4.82
N LEU A 251 -13.88 -12.71 5.26
CA LEU A 251 -13.03 -11.89 4.41
C LEU A 251 -11.61 -12.48 4.27
N SER A 252 -11.43 -13.76 4.57
CA SER A 252 -10.09 -14.39 4.58
C SER A 252 -9.38 -14.41 3.22
N SER A 253 -10.10 -14.22 2.11
CA SER A 253 -9.52 -14.01 0.77
C SER A 253 -9.01 -12.60 0.54
N GLU A 254 -9.44 -11.64 1.34
CA GLU A 254 -9.26 -10.22 1.07
C GLU A 254 -8.03 -9.66 1.76
N LEU A 255 -7.28 -8.81 1.06
CA LEU A 255 -6.22 -8.03 1.69
C LEU A 255 -6.83 -7.01 2.66
N LEU A 256 -6.21 -6.86 3.83
CA LEU A 256 -6.66 -5.89 4.84
C LEU A 256 -6.64 -4.45 4.30
N ASN A 257 -5.55 -4.09 3.62
CA ASN A 257 -5.32 -2.73 3.16
C ASN A 257 -6.10 -2.41 1.89
N GLY A 258 -6.61 -1.18 1.85
CA GLY A 258 -7.31 -0.61 0.71
C GLY A 258 -8.56 0.15 1.16
N THR A 259 -9.37 0.56 0.18
CA THR A 259 -10.64 1.24 0.46
C THR A 259 -11.77 0.22 0.44
N TRP A 260 -12.31 -0.04 1.63
CA TRP A 260 -13.55 -0.78 1.81
C TRP A 260 -14.73 0.17 1.66
N LYS A 261 -15.86 -0.30 1.14
CA LYS A 261 -17.05 0.54 1.01
C LYS A 261 -18.29 -0.19 1.51
N LEU A 262 -19.15 0.52 2.23
CA LEU A 262 -20.54 0.10 2.38
C LEU A 262 -21.33 0.72 1.23
N ARG A 263 -21.84 -0.13 0.33
CA ARG A 263 -22.68 0.26 -0.79
C ARG A 263 -24.14 -0.01 -0.41
N VAL A 264 -24.98 1.02 -0.54
CA VAL A 264 -26.41 0.90 -0.31
C VAL A 264 -27.15 1.31 -1.57
N ASN A 265 -28.06 0.43 -2.00
CA ASN A 265 -28.98 0.66 -3.09
C ASN A 265 -30.38 0.71 -2.52
N ASP A 266 -31.08 1.83 -2.72
CA ASP A 266 -32.53 1.83 -2.62
C ASP A 266 -33.10 1.37 -3.97
N ASN A 267 -33.96 0.34 -3.95
CA ASN A 267 -34.58 -0.21 -5.15
C ASN A 267 -36.10 -0.08 -5.13
N ALA A 268 -36.63 0.88 -4.37
CA ALA A 268 -38.01 1.32 -4.47
C ALA A 268 -38.08 2.84 -4.46
N SER A 269 -39.30 3.36 -4.51
CA SER A 269 -39.60 4.79 -4.46
C SER A 269 -40.53 5.09 -3.29
N GLY A 270 -40.36 6.26 -2.68
CA GLY A 270 -41.24 6.78 -1.64
C GLY A 270 -40.55 6.95 -0.28
N ASP A 271 -39.43 6.28 -0.06
CA ASP A 271 -38.71 6.24 1.20
C ASP A 271 -37.24 6.61 0.97
N THR A 272 -36.74 7.55 1.77
CA THR A 272 -35.34 8.00 1.73
C THR A 272 -34.74 7.94 3.12
N GLY A 273 -33.41 8.01 3.18
CA GLY A 273 -32.71 8.04 4.45
C GLY A 273 -31.22 8.27 4.27
N PHE A 274 -30.41 7.72 5.17
CA PHE A 274 -28.97 7.86 5.10
C PHE A 274 -28.26 6.73 5.86
N ILE A 275 -27.03 6.42 5.41
CA ILE A 275 -26.07 5.70 6.24
C ILE A 275 -25.63 6.69 7.32
N ASP A 276 -25.91 6.40 8.59
CA ASP A 276 -25.52 7.23 9.75
C ASP A 276 -24.09 6.88 10.18
N SER A 277 -23.78 5.58 10.26
CA SER A 277 -22.43 5.11 10.53
C SER A 277 -22.25 3.65 10.18
N TRP A 278 -21.00 3.25 9.96
CA TRP A 278 -20.64 1.84 9.92
C TRP A 278 -19.19 1.62 10.33
N SER A 279 -18.92 0.41 10.83
CA SER A 279 -17.60 -0.01 11.25
C SER A 279 -17.22 -1.37 10.68
N LEU A 280 -15.93 -1.55 10.41
CA LEU A 280 -15.32 -2.79 9.97
C LEU A 280 -14.26 -3.22 10.99
N THR A 281 -14.45 -4.41 11.56
CA THR A 281 -13.52 -5.02 12.52
C THR A 281 -12.89 -6.25 11.92
N PHE A 282 -11.56 -6.30 11.88
CA PHE A 282 -10.79 -7.44 11.35
C PHE A 282 -10.26 -8.35 12.44
#